data_AF-A0A7Z7BJ30-F1
#
_entry.id   AF-A0A7Z7BJ30-F1
#
_cell.length_a   1.000
_cell.length_b   1.000
_cell.length_c   1.000
_cell.angle_alpha   90.00
_cell.angle_beta   90.00
_cell.angle_gamma   90.00
#
_symmetry.space_group_name_H-M   'P 1'
#
loop_
_entity.id
_entity.type
_entity.pdbx_description
1 polymer ?
#
loop_
_entity_poly.entity_id
_entity_poly.type
_entity_poly.pdbx_seq_one_letter_code
_entity_poly.pdbx_strand_id
1 'polypeptide(L)'
;MKLLREDDWEMKIEAAMLAGTHWANYALHRSELSSDSEDIVHNSMLVVNMLRKYSLAEGELLGALTEIEELRPLYVRGDLPDGSHAAERAMALLHSIRGLACRSR
;
A
#
# COMPACT_ATOMS: atom_id res chain seq x y z
N MET A 1 -16.01 7.76 -24.43
CA MET A 1 -14.93 6.89 -23.93
C MET A 1 -13.93 7.79 -23.22
N LYS A 2 -13.72 7.64 -21.91
CA LYS A 2 -12.71 8.40 -21.16
C LYS A 2 -11.33 7.94 -21.66
N LEU A 3 -10.52 8.84 -22.19
CA LEU A 3 -9.13 8.55 -22.51
C LEU A 3 -8.36 8.53 -21.18
N LEU A 4 -7.74 7.41 -20.84
CA LEU A 4 -6.85 7.32 -19.67
C LEU A 4 -5.56 8.09 -19.99
N ARG A 5 -5.28 9.11 -19.21
CA ARG A 5 -4.11 10.00 -19.35
C ARG A 5 -3.20 9.80 -18.14
N GLU A 6 -1.97 10.30 -18.22
CA GLU A 6 -0.97 10.15 -17.15
C GLU A 6 -1.39 10.76 -15.80
N ASP A 7 -2.35 11.69 -15.83
CA ASP A 7 -2.93 12.32 -14.65
C ASP A 7 -4.07 11.53 -14.01
N ASP A 8 -4.47 10.40 -14.59
CA ASP A 8 -5.54 9.56 -14.08
C ASP A 8 -5.22 9.07 -12.65
N TRP A 9 -6.08 9.46 -11.72
CA TRP A 9 -5.89 9.17 -10.30
C TRP A 9 -6.04 7.69 -9.99
N GLU A 10 -6.89 6.97 -10.72
CA GLU A 10 -7.10 5.53 -10.52
C GLU A 10 -5.79 4.79 -10.79
N MET A 11 -5.12 5.14 -11.90
CA MET A 11 -3.81 4.60 -12.24
C MET A 11 -2.76 4.88 -11.16
N LYS A 12 -2.72 6.10 -10.61
CA LYS A 12 -1.76 6.47 -9.56
C LYS A 12 -2.01 5.74 -8.25
N ILE A 13 -3.27 5.62 -7.82
CA ILE A 13 -3.64 4.93 -6.58
C ILE A 13 -3.34 3.43 -6.69
N GLU A 14 -3.71 2.78 -7.80
CA GLU A 14 -3.41 1.36 -8.00
C GLU A 14 -1.90 1.09 -8.15
N ALA A 15 -1.15 1.99 -8.81
CA ALA A 15 0.31 1.90 -8.87
C ALA A 15 0.94 2.03 -7.48
N ALA A 16 0.46 2.96 -6.65
CA ALA A 16 0.91 3.13 -5.28
C ALA A 16 0.60 1.91 -4.42
N MET A 17 -0.58 1.31 -4.58
CA MET A 17 -0.97 0.07 -3.89
C MET A 17 -0.01 -1.07 -4.25
N LEU A 18 0.16 -1.37 -5.54
CA LEU A 18 0.98 -2.49 -6.00
C LEU A 18 2.45 -2.33 -5.55
N ALA A 19 3.04 -1.16 -5.78
CA ALA A 19 4.41 -0.89 -5.38
C ALA A 19 4.57 -0.88 -3.84
N GLY A 20 3.58 -0.34 -3.12
CA GLY A 20 3.57 -0.29 -1.65
C GLY A 20 3.56 -1.68 -1.03
N THR A 21 2.76 -2.59 -1.57
CA THR A 21 2.74 -4.01 -1.15
C THR A 21 4.12 -4.66 -1.32
N HIS A 22 4.78 -4.46 -2.46
CA HIS A 22 6.12 -5.03 -2.67
C HIS A 22 7.17 -4.47 -1.70
N TRP A 23 7.09 -3.18 -1.34
CA TRP A 23 7.97 -2.61 -0.30
C TRP A 23 7.67 -3.17 1.09
N ALA A 24 6.40 -3.43 1.41
CA ALA A 24 6.02 -4.08 2.66
C ALA A 24 6.59 -5.50 2.75
N ASN A 25 6.44 -6.29 1.70
CA ASN A 25 7.01 -7.64 1.64
C ASN A 25 8.53 -7.59 1.73
N TYR A 26 9.18 -6.67 1.02
CA TYR A 26 10.63 -6.45 1.15
C TYR A 26 11.05 -6.24 2.60
N ALA A 27 10.37 -5.35 3.34
CA ALA A 27 10.65 -5.10 4.76
C ALA A 27 10.48 -6.35 5.62
N LEU A 28 9.37 -7.07 5.43
CA LEU A 28 9.04 -8.27 6.22
C LEU A 28 9.99 -9.44 5.94
N HIS A 29 10.38 -9.67 4.70
CA HIS A 29 11.38 -10.69 4.34
C HIS A 29 12.74 -10.34 4.92
N ARG A 30 13.13 -9.06 4.82
CA ARG A 30 14.41 -8.59 5.35
C ARG A 30 14.51 -8.78 6.86
N SER A 31 13.41 -8.59 7.58
CA SER A 31 13.33 -8.82 9.02
C SER A 31 12.98 -10.27 9.40
N GLU A 32 13.01 -11.21 8.45
CA GLU A 32 12.72 -12.64 8.65
C GLU A 32 11.32 -12.92 9.26
N LEU A 33 10.38 -11.99 9.10
CA LEU A 33 9.02 -12.10 9.62
C LEU A 33 8.09 -12.86 8.68
N SER A 34 8.38 -12.88 7.38
CA SER A 34 7.71 -13.70 6.37
C SER A 34 8.73 -14.59 5.65
N SER A 35 8.30 -15.79 5.24
CA SER A 35 9.13 -16.67 4.41
C SER A 35 9.09 -16.22 2.94
N ASP A 36 10.06 -16.66 2.13
CA ASP A 36 10.12 -16.34 0.68
C ASP A 36 8.87 -16.78 -0.10
N SER A 37 8.04 -17.67 0.46
CA SER A 37 6.78 -18.13 -0.13
C SER A 37 5.56 -17.35 0.37
N GLU A 38 5.73 -16.41 1.29
CA GLU A 38 4.66 -15.68 1.97
C GLU A 38 4.74 -14.19 1.67
N ASP A 39 3.91 -13.75 0.73
CA ASP A 39 3.74 -12.36 0.33
C ASP A 39 2.38 -11.82 0.79
N ILE A 40 2.37 -10.60 1.31
CA ILE A 40 1.14 -9.81 1.42
C ILE A 40 0.69 -9.47 -0.01
N VAL A 41 -0.61 -9.57 -0.28
CA VAL A 41 -1.25 -9.04 -1.50
C VAL A 41 -2.09 -7.80 -1.15
N HIS A 42 -2.88 -7.92 -0.09
CA HIS A 42 -3.72 -6.89 0.50
C HIS A 42 -3.72 -7.05 2.01
N ASN A 43 -3.68 -5.95 2.76
CA ASN A 43 -3.74 -6.01 4.22
C ASN A 43 -5.09 -6.59 4.68
N SER A 44 -6.17 -6.28 3.96
CA SER A 44 -7.51 -6.82 4.22
C SER A 44 -7.64 -8.33 4.04
N MET A 45 -6.71 -8.97 3.31
CA MET A 45 -6.72 -10.41 3.07
C MET A 45 -5.84 -11.19 4.06
N LEU A 46 -5.12 -10.51 4.94
CA LEU A 46 -4.30 -11.17 5.95
C LEU A 46 -5.15 -11.78 7.06
N VAL A 47 -4.76 -12.97 7.50
CA VAL A 47 -5.28 -13.54 8.74
C VAL A 47 -4.90 -12.62 9.91
N VAL A 48 -5.83 -12.39 10.84
CA VAL A 48 -5.68 -11.43 11.94
C VAL A 48 -4.37 -11.59 12.72
N ASN A 49 -3.92 -12.83 12.95
CA ASN A 49 -2.67 -13.08 13.66
C ASN A 49 -1.43 -12.62 12.87
N MET A 50 -1.44 -12.74 11.54
CA MET A 50 -0.36 -12.26 10.67
C MET A 50 -0.35 -10.74 10.63
N LEU A 51 -1.51 -10.10 10.46
CA LEU A 51 -1.62 -8.64 10.53
C LEU A 51 -1.09 -8.11 11.87
N ARG A 52 -1.46 -8.73 13.00
CA ARG A 52 -0.94 -8.34 14.32
C ARG A 52 0.57 -8.53 14.43
N LYS A 53 1.09 -9.68 14.02
CA LYS A 53 2.53 -9.97 14.04
C LYS A 53 3.31 -8.92 13.25
N TYR A 54 2.87 -8.63 12.03
CA TYR A 54 3.54 -7.66 11.16
C TYR A 54 3.39 -6.23 11.69
N SER A 55 2.21 -5.83 12.18
CA SER A 55 2.00 -4.49 12.74
C SER A 55 2.82 -4.22 14.01
N LEU A 56 3.20 -5.25 14.77
CA LEU A 56 4.10 -5.08 15.92
C LEU A 56 5.54 -4.73 15.49
N ALA A 57 5.96 -5.16 14.31
CA ALA A 57 7.30 -4.89 13.79
C ALA A 57 7.34 -3.67 12.87
N GLU A 58 6.40 -3.58 11.95
CA GLU A 58 6.36 -2.63 10.83
C GLU A 58 5.03 -1.84 10.80
N GLY A 59 4.54 -1.46 11.99
CA GLY A 59 3.21 -0.85 12.15
C GLY A 59 3.00 0.45 11.37
N GLU A 60 4.00 1.33 11.31
CA GLU A 60 3.91 2.56 10.52
C GLU A 60 3.81 2.27 9.02
N LEU A 61 4.57 1.27 8.55
CA LEU A 61 4.59 0.87 7.14
C LEU A 61 3.23 0.27 6.76
N LEU A 62 2.73 -0.68 7.55
CA LEU A 62 1.45 -1.32 7.27
C LEU A 62 0.29 -0.35 7.44
N GLY A 63 0.37 0.60 8.37
CA GLY A 63 -0.61 1.67 8.50
C GLY A 63 -0.69 2.51 7.23
N ALA A 64 0.45 2.93 6.68
CA ALA A 64 0.50 3.66 5.41
C ALA A 64 -0.04 2.84 4.23
N LEU A 65 0.26 1.53 4.17
CA LEU A 65 -0.26 0.65 3.13
C LEU A 65 -1.79 0.47 3.24
N THR A 66 -2.31 0.29 4.46
CA THR A 66 -3.75 0.22 4.72
C THR A 66 -4.45 1.48 4.26
N GLU A 67 -3.87 2.65 4.53
CA GLU A 67 -4.47 3.92 4.08
C GLU A 67 -4.55 4.00 2.55
N ILE A 68 -3.52 3.55 1.81
CA ILE A 68 -3.61 3.44 0.33
C ILE A 68 -4.73 2.48 -0.07
N GLU A 69 -4.85 1.34 0.60
CA GLU A 69 -5.88 0.34 0.30
C GLU A 69 -7.29 0.90 0.52
N GLU A 70 -7.51 1.68 1.56
CA GLU A 70 -8.78 2.33 1.90
C GLU A 70 -9.19 3.45 0.92
N LEU A 71 -8.24 4.03 0.17
CA LEU A 71 -8.57 4.97 -0.90
C LEU A 71 -9.21 4.28 -2.11
N ARG A 72 -8.94 3.00 -2.34
CA ARG A 72 -9.37 2.29 -3.56
C ARG A 72 -10.89 2.14 -3.68
N PRO A 73 -11.64 1.71 -2.63
CA PRO A 73 -13.09 1.64 -2.71
C PRO A 73 -13.77 2.98 -3.02
N LEU A 74 -13.17 4.09 -2.57
CA LEU A 74 -13.73 5.43 -2.71
C LEU A 74 -13.46 6.06 -4.08
N TYR A 75 -12.24 5.91 -4.59
CA TYR A 75 -11.76 6.68 -5.75
C TYR A 75 -11.41 5.85 -6.99
N VAL A 76 -11.16 4.54 -6.84
CA VAL A 76 -10.87 3.63 -7.95
C VAL A 76 -12.09 2.82 -8.35
N ARG A 77 -12.87 2.38 -7.35
CA ARG A 77 -14.10 1.61 -7.55
C ARG A 77 -15.37 2.40 -7.23
N GLY A 78 -15.21 3.63 -6.73
CA GLY A 78 -16.30 4.53 -6.35
C GLY A 78 -16.29 5.82 -7.15
N ASP A 79 -17.29 6.67 -6.88
CA ASP A 79 -17.57 7.88 -7.66
C ASP A 79 -17.32 9.17 -6.86
N LEU A 80 -16.47 9.13 -5.81
CA LEU A 80 -16.19 10.33 -5.04
C LEU A 80 -15.44 11.37 -5.88
N PRO A 81 -15.82 12.66 -5.77
CA PRO A 81 -15.06 13.75 -6.38
C PRO A 81 -13.67 13.85 -5.76
N ASP A 82 -12.78 14.63 -6.38
CA ASP A 82 -11.43 14.96 -5.87
C ASP A 82 -10.42 13.81 -5.83
N GLY A 83 -10.54 12.83 -6.74
CA GLY A 83 -9.57 11.72 -6.88
C GLY A 83 -8.12 12.17 -7.07
N SER A 84 -7.86 13.37 -7.61
CA SER A 84 -6.51 13.94 -7.72
C SER A 84 -5.81 14.09 -6.36
N HIS A 85 -6.53 14.54 -5.33
CA HIS A 85 -5.96 14.68 -3.99
C HIS A 85 -5.68 13.31 -3.36
N ALA A 86 -6.58 12.35 -3.57
CA ALA A 86 -6.37 10.96 -3.15
C ALA A 86 -5.13 10.34 -3.82
N ALA A 87 -4.91 10.61 -5.11
CA ALA A 87 -3.71 10.15 -5.81
C ALA A 87 -2.43 10.80 -5.27
N GLU A 88 -2.44 12.11 -4.99
CA GLU A 88 -1.30 12.79 -4.35
C GLU A 88 -0.99 12.16 -2.98
N ARG A 89 -2.02 11.90 -2.18
CA ARG A 89 -1.90 11.22 -0.90
C ARG A 89 -1.32 9.81 -1.05
N ALA A 90 -1.83 9.02 -1.97
CA ALA A 90 -1.33 7.66 -2.24
C ALA A 90 0.15 7.66 -2.64
N MET A 91 0.58 8.60 -3.49
CA MET A 91 1.99 8.74 -3.89
C MET A 91 2.89 9.19 -2.73
N ALA A 92 2.40 10.08 -1.87
CA ALA A 92 3.12 10.49 -0.66
C ALA A 92 3.29 9.33 0.34
N LEU A 93 2.23 8.53 0.52
CA LEU A 93 2.27 7.32 1.34
C LEU A 93 3.25 6.29 0.78
N LEU A 94 3.25 6.04 -0.54
CA LEU A 94 4.23 5.17 -1.19
C LEU A 94 5.67 5.63 -0.94
N HIS A 95 5.94 6.94 -1.02
CA HIS A 95 7.27 7.47 -0.72
C HIS A 95 7.66 7.20 0.73
N SER A 96 6.73 7.35 1.67
CA SER A 96 6.92 7.02 3.09
C SER A 96 7.21 5.53 3.30
N ILE A 97 6.41 4.65 2.70
CA ILE A 97 6.56 3.18 2.75
C ILE A 97 7.95 2.78 2.27
N ARG A 98 8.40 3.30 1.12
CA ARG A 98 9.76 3.04 0.61
C ARG A 98 10.82 3.46 1.62
N GLY A 99 10.66 4.65 2.20
CA GLY A 99 11.58 5.16 3.21
C GLY A 99 11.66 4.28 4.46
N LEU A 100 10.51 3.80 4.94
CA LEU A 100 10.40 2.87 6.08
C LEU A 100 11.05 1.52 5.75
N ALA A 101 10.68 0.93 4.61
CA ALA A 101 11.17 -0.37 4.17
C ALA A 101 12.71 -0.41 4.02
N CYS A 102 13.33 0.67 3.53
CA CYS A 102 14.78 0.76 3.44
C CYS A 102 15.48 0.88 4.81
N ARG A 103 14.75 1.27 5.87
CA ARG A 103 15.26 1.36 7.25
C ARG A 103 15.00 0.10 8.07
N SER A 104 14.07 -0.75 7.65
CA SER A 104 13.80 -2.05 8.26
C SER A 104 15.09 -2.85 8.37
N ARG A 105 15.32 -3.41 9.56
CA ARG A 105 16.56 -4.12 9.89
C ARG A 105 16.44 -5.58 9.49
#